data_AF-A0AAU4VJT8-F1
#
_entry.id   AF-A0AAU4VJT8-F1
#
_cell.length_a   1.000
_cell.length_b   1.000
_cell.length_c   1.000
_cell.angle_alpha   90.00
_cell.angle_beta   90.00
_cell.angle_gamma   90.00
#
_symmetry.space_group_name_H-M   'P 1'
#
loop_
_entity.id
_entity.type
_entity.pdbx_description
1 polymer ?
#
loop_
_entity_poly.entity_id
_entity_poly.type
_entity_poly.pdbx_seq_one_letter_code
_entity_poly.pdbx_strand_id
1 'polypeptide(L)'
;MHELALAAVVSAVTAAVYAVIGLRGRRGSRIHREAVALVDALDLDPYHVASLKNEVTEAAAAELLLDRYVDVDAEGAVWLAGAGHEPDRAPAHPVPAALLAAVRRHDPVPVSLGWIERGDEAYREATAAHRAEQDARLPATPRTAQPADGCVRSCTSCTGLVLLLMVWVGAGIVVLAAHHQGVLEWGATVVTALCLAALWRAEAVAKGIRDRTAGKNPLDQRLREQTHPAQAALDGEQRRRLLLSKGDRTRWRGLDGGVDEDDEPDEWGGLDLEEHWDLGPDAYRYVAAADETAEAADEPLSPPGIPHPR
;
A
#
# COMPACT_ATOMS: atom_id res chain seq x y z
N MET A 1 -14.18 -5.13 -54.23
CA MET A 1 -13.78 -3.81 -53.68
C MET A 1 -14.15 -3.64 -52.21
N HIS A 2 -15.31 -4.14 -51.75
CA HIS A 2 -15.72 -4.03 -50.34
C HIS A 2 -14.82 -4.79 -49.34
N GLU A 3 -14.25 -5.94 -49.73
CA GLU A 3 -13.37 -6.74 -48.86
C GLU A 3 -12.02 -6.06 -48.55
N LEU A 4 -11.42 -5.40 -49.53
CA LEU A 4 -10.18 -4.63 -49.35
C LEU A 4 -10.40 -3.40 -48.46
N ALA A 5 -11.54 -2.74 -48.59
CA ALA A 5 -11.91 -1.63 -47.72
C ALA A 5 -12.10 -2.09 -46.27
N LEU A 6 -12.71 -3.27 -46.07
CA LEU A 6 -12.94 -3.84 -44.75
C LEU A 6 -11.63 -4.25 -44.08
N ALA A 7 -10.73 -4.93 -44.81
CA ALA A 7 -9.39 -5.27 -44.33
C ALA A 7 -8.55 -4.03 -43.96
N ALA A 8 -8.64 -2.96 -44.75
CA ALA A 8 -7.96 -1.70 -44.47
C ALA A 8 -8.50 -1.02 -43.21
N VAL A 9 -9.82 -1.00 -43.01
CA VAL A 9 -10.46 -0.44 -41.81
C VAL A 9 -10.09 -1.24 -40.56
N VAL A 10 -10.14 -2.57 -40.63
CA VAL A 10 -9.75 -3.44 -39.51
C VAL A 10 -8.28 -3.19 -39.12
N SER A 11 -7.38 -3.16 -40.10
CA SER A 11 -5.95 -2.91 -39.86
C SER A 11 -5.71 -1.54 -39.23
N ALA A 12 -6.40 -0.49 -39.71
CA ALA A 12 -6.28 0.86 -39.17
C ALA A 12 -6.81 0.97 -37.72
N VAL A 13 -7.95 0.34 -37.41
CA VAL A 13 -8.52 0.30 -36.07
C VAL A 13 -7.60 -0.46 -35.11
N THR A 14 -7.09 -1.62 -35.52
CA THR A 14 -6.14 -2.39 -34.73
C THR A 14 -4.85 -1.60 -34.44
N ALA A 15 -4.29 -0.93 -35.46
CA ALA A 15 -3.11 -0.08 -35.29
C ALA A 15 -3.37 1.09 -34.32
N ALA A 16 -4.52 1.74 -34.42
CA ALA A 16 -4.90 2.84 -33.54
C ALA A 16 -5.04 2.39 -32.08
N VAL A 17 -5.70 1.25 -31.83
CA VAL A 17 -5.85 0.68 -30.48
C VAL A 17 -4.48 0.36 -29.87
N TYR A 18 -3.59 -0.30 -30.62
CA TYR A 18 -2.25 -0.61 -30.12
C TYR A 18 -1.35 0.59 -29.92
N ALA A 19 -1.44 1.59 -30.79
CA ALA A 19 -0.71 2.83 -30.62
C ALA A 19 -1.10 3.52 -29.31
N VAL A 20 -2.40 3.55 -28.98
CA VAL A 20 -2.90 4.12 -27.72
C VAL A 20 -2.44 3.32 -26.50
N ILE A 21 -2.51 1.98 -26.53
CA ILE A 21 -2.04 1.12 -25.44
C ILE A 21 -0.53 1.30 -25.23
N GLY A 22 0.25 1.24 -26.30
CA GLY A 22 1.70 1.43 -26.26
C GLY A 22 2.09 2.82 -25.76
N LEU A 23 1.37 3.86 -26.17
CA LEU A 23 1.62 5.23 -25.71
C LEU A 23 1.30 5.39 -24.21
N ARG A 24 0.20 4.79 -23.73
CA ARG A 24 -0.13 4.76 -22.30
C ARG A 24 0.93 4.01 -21.49
N GLY A 25 1.38 2.86 -21.97
CA GLY A 25 2.44 2.09 -21.33
C GLY A 25 3.78 2.82 -21.27
N ARG A 26 4.15 3.52 -22.35
CA ARG A 26 5.35 4.38 -22.39
C ARG A 26 5.25 5.55 -21.43
N ARG A 27 4.09 6.22 -21.34
CA ARG A 27 3.85 7.31 -20.38
C ARG A 27 3.96 6.79 -18.94
N GLY A 28 3.29 5.69 -18.62
CA GLY A 28 3.38 5.07 -17.28
C GLY A 28 4.81 4.66 -16.92
N SER A 29 5.55 4.06 -17.85
CA SER A 29 6.96 3.68 -17.62
C SER A 29 7.88 4.88 -17.40
N ARG A 30 7.64 6.01 -18.10
CA ARG A 30 8.41 7.25 -17.88
C ARG A 30 8.14 7.84 -16.51
N ILE A 31 6.86 7.99 -16.15
CA ILE A 31 6.47 8.52 -14.83
C ILE A 31 7.02 7.64 -13.71
N HIS A 32 6.95 6.31 -13.85
CA HIS A 32 7.52 5.41 -12.86
C HIS A 32 9.03 5.55 -12.73
N ARG A 33 9.78 5.70 -13.84
CA ARG A 33 11.22 5.96 -13.79
C ARG A 33 11.57 7.29 -13.15
N GLU A 34 10.80 8.33 -13.44
CA GLU A 34 10.95 9.65 -12.80
C GLU A 34 10.66 9.56 -11.30
N ALA A 35 9.62 8.83 -10.89
CA ALA A 35 9.30 8.58 -9.49
C ALA A 35 10.40 7.79 -8.77
N VAL A 36 10.94 6.73 -9.39
CA VAL A 36 12.08 5.97 -8.84
C VAL A 36 13.30 6.88 -8.70
N ALA A 37 13.65 7.66 -9.71
CA ALA A 37 14.79 8.58 -9.65
C ALA A 37 14.62 9.66 -8.57
N LEU A 38 13.41 10.20 -8.39
CA LEU A 38 13.09 11.13 -7.31
C LEU A 38 13.22 10.48 -5.95
N VAL A 39 12.70 9.25 -5.79
CA VAL A 39 12.82 8.49 -4.55
C VAL A 39 14.29 8.20 -4.26
N ASP A 40 15.06 7.69 -5.23
CA ASP A 40 16.49 7.38 -5.10
C ASP A 40 17.32 8.59 -4.67
N ALA A 41 16.99 9.79 -5.18
CA ALA A 41 17.64 11.03 -4.82
C ALA A 41 17.27 11.57 -3.42
N LEU A 42 16.22 11.04 -2.77
CA LEU A 42 15.84 11.45 -1.43
C LEU A 42 16.77 10.82 -0.39
N ASP A 43 17.43 11.67 0.38
CA ASP A 43 18.07 11.32 1.63
C ASP A 43 17.03 11.39 2.75
N LEU A 44 16.39 10.25 3.02
CA LEU A 44 15.34 10.16 4.03
C LEU A 44 15.99 9.92 5.40
N ASP A 45 15.65 10.78 6.35
CA ASP A 45 15.98 10.58 7.76
C ASP A 45 15.46 9.20 8.22
N PRO A 46 16.30 8.35 8.85
CA PRO A 46 15.88 7.05 9.38
C PRO A 46 14.64 7.14 10.29
N TYR A 47 14.49 8.21 11.08
CA TYR A 47 13.32 8.42 11.92
C TYR A 47 12.07 8.75 11.12
N HIS A 48 12.22 9.43 10.00
CA HIS A 48 11.12 9.69 9.08
C HIS A 48 10.67 8.41 8.37
N VAL A 49 11.62 7.54 7.97
CA VAL A 49 11.32 6.20 7.43
C VAL A 49 10.56 5.37 8.46
N ALA A 50 11.01 5.36 9.72
CA ALA A 50 10.31 4.67 10.79
C ALA A 50 8.91 5.27 11.05
N SER A 51 8.75 6.59 10.93
CA SER A 51 7.44 7.26 11.04
C SER A 51 6.45 6.82 9.95
N LEU A 52 6.91 6.72 8.70
CA LEU A 52 6.10 6.22 7.59
C LEU A 52 5.66 4.76 7.77
N LYS A 53 6.42 3.97 8.53
CA LYS A 53 6.11 2.58 8.90
C LYS A 53 5.34 2.44 10.21
N ASN A 54 5.05 3.55 10.90
CA ASN A 54 4.47 3.57 12.25
C ASN A 54 5.34 2.88 13.34
N GLU A 55 6.65 2.86 13.12
CA GLU A 55 7.67 2.23 13.97
C GLU A 55 8.53 3.28 14.72
N VAL A 56 8.17 4.57 14.67
CA VAL A 56 8.99 5.69 15.17
C VAL A 56 9.32 5.56 16.66
N THR A 57 8.34 5.20 17.50
CA THR A 57 8.53 5.03 18.95
C THR A 57 9.45 3.84 19.26
N GLU A 58 9.37 2.76 18.48
CA GLU A 58 10.27 1.60 18.63
C GLU A 58 11.69 1.94 18.23
N ALA A 59 11.87 2.70 17.14
CA ALA A 59 13.18 3.17 16.69
C ALA A 59 13.83 4.11 17.71
N ALA A 60 13.05 5.02 18.30
CA ALA A 60 13.50 5.93 19.34
C ALA A 60 13.89 5.17 20.62
N ALA A 61 13.04 4.23 21.06
CA ALA A 61 13.32 3.42 22.23
C ALA A 61 14.55 2.51 22.03
N ALA A 62 14.75 1.98 20.83
CA ALA A 62 15.94 1.21 20.48
C ALA A 62 17.23 2.02 20.67
N GLU A 63 17.26 3.28 20.22
CA GLU A 63 18.41 4.16 20.42
C GLU A 63 18.65 4.43 21.91
N LEU A 64 17.59 4.77 22.66
CA LEU A 64 17.68 5.02 24.10
C LEU A 64 18.17 3.80 24.89
N LEU A 65 17.78 2.60 24.48
CA LEU A 65 18.20 1.35 25.10
C LEU A 65 19.69 1.06 24.81
N LEU A 66 20.12 1.23 23.56
CA LEU A 66 21.52 1.01 23.15
C LEU A 66 22.48 1.98 23.86
N ASP A 67 22.06 3.25 24.00
CA ASP A 67 22.83 4.27 24.70
C ASP A 67 22.67 4.25 26.22
N ARG A 68 21.89 3.29 26.75
CA ARG A 68 21.60 3.09 28.18
C ARG A 68 21.00 4.31 28.87
N TYR A 69 20.13 5.04 28.18
CA TYR A 69 19.26 6.05 28.79
C TYR A 69 18.03 5.41 29.46
N VAL A 70 17.54 4.31 28.92
CA VAL A 70 16.40 3.56 29.45
C VAL A 70 16.73 2.08 29.52
N ASP A 71 16.05 1.36 30.41
CA ASP A 71 16.03 -0.10 30.44
C ASP A 71 14.59 -0.59 30.31
N VAL A 72 14.42 -1.79 29.75
CA VAL A 72 13.12 -2.45 29.59
C VAL A 72 13.20 -3.83 30.20
N ASP A 73 12.38 -4.04 31.21
CA ASP A 73 12.32 -5.33 31.91
C ASP A 73 11.61 -6.42 31.09
N ALA A 74 11.51 -7.62 31.67
CA ALA A 74 10.91 -8.78 31.01
C ALA A 74 9.38 -8.62 30.83
N GLU A 75 8.77 -7.77 31.64
CA GLU A 75 7.34 -7.46 31.66
C GLU A 75 6.98 -6.30 30.71
N GLY A 76 7.97 -5.64 30.11
CA GLY A 76 7.78 -4.53 29.18
C GLY A 76 7.64 -3.16 29.88
N ALA A 77 7.98 -3.05 31.15
CA ALA A 77 8.05 -1.78 31.85
C ALA A 77 9.37 -1.06 31.51
N VAL A 78 9.27 0.22 31.21
CA VAL A 78 10.39 1.10 30.85
C VAL A 78 10.77 1.91 32.08
N TRP A 79 12.07 1.93 32.35
CA TRP A 79 12.68 2.65 33.47
C TRP A 79 13.80 3.55 32.96
N LEU A 80 14.08 4.65 33.65
CA LEU A 80 15.31 5.39 33.42
C LEU A 80 16.51 4.53 33.85
N ALA A 81 17.59 4.61 33.09
CA ALA A 81 18.83 3.92 33.39
C ALA A 81 20.01 4.87 33.22
N GLY A 82 21.01 4.77 34.12
CA GLY A 82 22.30 5.47 33.99
C GLY A 82 22.19 6.94 33.58
N ALA A 83 22.61 7.24 32.35
CA ALA A 83 22.60 8.58 31.74
C ALA A 83 21.19 9.18 31.58
N GLY A 84 20.15 8.34 31.61
CA GLY A 84 18.74 8.74 31.58
C GLY A 84 18.33 9.64 32.73
N HIS A 85 18.95 9.50 33.90
CA HIS A 85 18.69 10.36 35.06
C HIS A 85 19.36 11.74 34.99
N GLU A 86 20.33 11.94 34.08
CA GLU A 86 21.07 13.20 33.96
C GLU A 86 20.26 14.23 33.14
N PRO A 87 19.74 15.32 33.72
CA PRO A 87 18.81 16.22 33.03
C PRO A 87 19.44 16.92 31.80
N ASP A 88 20.72 17.24 31.87
CA ASP A 88 21.47 17.92 30.81
C ASP A 88 21.89 16.99 29.66
N ARG A 89 21.71 15.68 29.83
CA ARG A 89 22.08 14.68 28.84
C ARG A 89 20.85 14.25 28.07
N ALA A 90 20.91 14.42 26.76
CA ALA A 90 19.84 14.05 25.85
C ALA A 90 20.43 13.50 24.53
N PRO A 91 19.70 12.61 23.84
CA PRO A 91 19.98 12.24 22.46
C PRO A 91 20.05 13.47 21.54
N ALA A 92 20.85 13.38 20.48
CA ALA A 92 20.98 14.46 19.51
C ALA A 92 19.71 14.63 18.66
N HIS A 93 18.98 13.56 18.39
CA HIS A 93 17.79 13.59 17.54
C HIS A 93 16.53 13.99 18.36
N PRO A 94 15.64 14.85 17.82
CA PRO A 94 14.48 15.36 18.56
C PRO A 94 13.49 14.27 19.00
N VAL A 95 13.34 13.21 18.22
CA VAL A 95 12.41 12.11 18.51
C VAL A 95 12.82 11.30 19.76
N PRO A 96 14.03 10.69 19.85
CA PRO A 96 14.46 10.01 21.07
C PRO A 96 14.63 10.98 22.25
N ALA A 97 14.98 12.26 22.01
CA ALA A 97 15.00 13.26 23.08
C ALA A 97 13.60 13.51 23.67
N ALA A 98 12.57 13.60 22.82
CA ALA A 98 11.17 13.74 23.27
C ALA A 98 10.68 12.50 24.04
N LEU A 99 11.06 11.29 23.59
CA LEU A 99 10.73 10.05 24.28
C LEU A 99 11.40 9.98 25.66
N LEU A 100 12.69 10.33 25.76
CA LEU A 100 13.40 10.39 27.04
C LEU A 100 12.76 11.41 27.99
N ALA A 101 12.37 12.59 27.47
CA ALA A 101 11.66 13.58 28.25
C ALA A 101 10.30 13.07 28.76
N ALA A 102 9.60 12.25 27.97
CA ALA A 102 8.36 11.59 28.40
C ALA A 102 8.63 10.62 29.55
N VAL A 103 9.60 9.72 29.41
CA VAL A 103 9.94 8.78 30.50
C VAL A 103 10.33 9.54 31.78
N ARG A 104 11.10 10.63 31.67
CA ARG A 104 11.47 11.48 32.81
C ARG A 104 10.29 12.15 33.52
N ARG A 105 9.21 12.49 32.82
CA ARG A 105 8.00 13.06 33.44
C ARG A 105 7.31 12.09 34.38
N HIS A 106 7.47 10.79 34.13
CA HIS A 106 6.78 9.71 34.84
C HIS A 106 7.66 8.96 35.84
N ASP A 107 8.95 9.28 35.88
CA ASP A 107 9.88 8.82 36.92
C ASP A 107 9.37 9.24 38.33
N PRO A 108 9.42 8.38 39.36
CA PRO A 108 10.07 7.07 39.43
C PRO A 108 9.19 5.86 39.07
N VAL A 109 7.97 6.07 38.57
CA VAL A 109 7.02 4.98 38.30
C VAL A 109 7.23 4.46 36.87
N PRO A 110 7.27 3.12 36.66
CA PRO A 110 7.48 2.58 35.33
C PRO A 110 6.32 2.90 34.38
N VAL A 111 6.67 3.08 33.12
CA VAL A 111 5.76 3.36 32.00
C VAL A 111 5.97 2.37 30.88
N SER A 112 4.94 2.10 30.07
CA SER A 112 5.11 1.35 28.83
C SER A 112 5.23 2.30 27.64
N LEU A 113 5.94 1.86 26.59
CA LEU A 113 6.06 2.63 25.35
C LEU A 113 4.69 2.84 24.68
N GLY A 114 3.81 1.83 24.75
CA GLY A 114 2.46 1.93 24.20
C GLY A 114 1.58 2.94 24.93
N TRP A 115 1.80 3.13 26.24
CA TRP A 115 1.12 4.17 27.00
C TRP A 115 1.67 5.56 26.66
N ILE A 116 2.99 5.76 26.61
CA ILE A 116 3.59 7.06 26.21
C ILE A 116 3.11 7.48 24.83
N GLU A 117 3.13 6.57 23.86
CA GLU A 117 2.72 6.87 22.47
C GLU A 117 1.27 7.34 22.37
N ARG A 118 0.38 6.83 23.23
CA ARG A 118 -1.04 7.19 23.23
C ARG A 118 -1.36 8.37 24.14
N GLY A 119 -0.77 8.41 25.32
CA GLY A 119 -1.20 9.24 26.45
C GLY A 119 -0.32 10.46 26.70
N ASP A 120 0.94 10.47 26.27
CA ASP A 120 1.83 11.61 26.51
C ASP A 120 1.70 12.66 25.38
N GLU A 121 0.97 13.75 25.67
CA GLU A 121 0.71 14.83 24.71
C GLU A 121 2.00 15.45 24.13
N ALA A 122 2.94 15.80 25.00
CA ALA A 122 4.16 16.48 24.60
C ALA A 122 5.04 15.61 23.68
N TYR A 123 5.06 14.29 23.90
CA TYR A 123 5.73 13.35 23.00
C TYR A 123 5.05 13.30 21.64
N ARG A 124 3.71 13.22 21.60
CA ARG A 124 2.93 13.19 20.35
C ARG A 124 3.09 14.47 19.55
N GLU A 125 3.04 15.63 20.20
CA GLU A 125 3.27 16.93 19.56
C GLU A 125 4.68 17.00 18.94
N ALA A 126 5.71 16.57 19.67
CA ALA A 126 7.08 16.59 19.18
C ALA A 126 7.29 15.65 17.98
N THR A 127 6.72 14.44 18.03
CA THR A 127 6.79 13.50 16.90
C THR A 127 5.98 13.98 15.70
N ALA A 128 4.81 14.59 15.92
CA ALA A 128 4.01 15.19 14.86
C ALA A 128 4.71 16.39 14.20
N ALA A 129 5.35 17.25 14.99
CA ALA A 129 6.12 18.39 14.48
C ALA A 129 7.30 17.93 13.61
N HIS A 130 8.08 16.94 14.09
CA HIS A 130 9.17 16.36 13.30
C HIS A 130 8.65 15.73 12.00
N ARG A 131 7.53 14.99 12.07
CA ARG A 131 6.91 14.40 10.88
C ARG A 131 6.50 15.46 9.87
N ALA A 132 5.84 16.52 10.31
CA ALA A 132 5.41 17.63 9.45
C ALA A 132 6.61 18.34 8.80
N GLU A 133 7.70 18.54 9.53
CA GLU A 133 8.93 19.14 8.99
C GLU A 133 9.53 18.27 7.88
N GLN A 134 9.57 16.95 8.07
CA GLN A 134 10.11 16.02 7.08
C GLN A 134 9.18 15.86 5.88
N ASP A 135 7.87 15.79 6.09
CA ASP A 135 6.86 15.75 5.03
C ASP A 135 6.94 17.02 4.14
N ALA A 136 7.25 18.18 4.71
CA ALA A 136 7.45 19.42 3.96
C ALA A 136 8.70 19.41 3.06
N ARG A 137 9.68 18.53 3.34
CA ARG A 137 10.89 18.34 2.51
C ARG A 137 10.67 17.37 1.36
N LEU A 138 9.57 16.61 1.38
CA LEU A 138 9.27 15.66 0.31
C LEU A 138 8.95 16.42 -1.00
N PRO A 139 9.57 16.06 -2.12
CA PRO A 139 9.27 16.67 -3.40
C PRO A 139 7.82 16.37 -3.76
N ALA A 140 7.15 17.34 -4.37
CA ALA A 140 5.84 17.12 -4.96
C ALA A 140 5.98 16.02 -6.02
N THR A 141 5.56 14.79 -5.67
CA THR A 141 5.58 13.68 -6.60
C THR A 141 4.66 14.03 -7.77
N PRO A 142 5.06 13.75 -9.02
CA PRO A 142 4.20 13.96 -10.17
C PRO A 142 2.94 13.11 -9.98
N ARG A 143 1.85 13.76 -9.55
CA ARG A 143 0.56 13.12 -9.36
C ARG A 143 0.14 12.58 -10.72
N THR A 144 0.13 11.25 -10.87
CA THR A 144 -0.76 10.65 -11.85
C THR A 144 -2.16 11.09 -11.45
N ALA A 145 -2.81 11.93 -12.27
CA ALA A 145 -4.19 12.30 -12.07
C ALA A 145 -4.97 11.03 -11.75
N GLN A 146 -5.41 10.91 -10.50
CA GLN A 146 -6.19 9.79 -10.04
C GLN A 146 -7.46 9.84 -10.89
N PRO A 147 -7.70 8.87 -11.78
CA PRO A 147 -8.93 8.88 -12.53
C PRO A 147 -10.03 8.67 -11.49
N ALA A 148 -10.86 9.70 -11.30
CA ALA A 148 -12.06 9.63 -10.49
C ALA A 148 -12.84 8.38 -10.91
N ASP A 149 -13.06 7.49 -9.95
CA ASP A 149 -13.92 6.31 -9.92
C ASP A 149 -13.91 5.39 -11.16
N GLY A 150 -13.56 4.13 -10.91
CA GLY A 150 -13.32 3.06 -11.89
C GLY A 150 -14.44 2.76 -12.90
N CYS A 151 -15.60 3.41 -12.80
CA CYS A 151 -16.76 3.19 -13.67
C CYS A 151 -16.50 3.60 -15.13
N VAL A 152 -15.91 4.79 -15.37
CA VAL A 152 -15.71 5.29 -16.75
C VAL A 152 -14.63 4.51 -17.50
N ARG A 153 -13.61 4.04 -16.78
CA ARG A 153 -12.49 3.27 -17.33
C ARG A 153 -12.86 1.81 -17.60
N SER A 154 -13.69 1.22 -16.74
CA SER A 154 -14.28 -0.10 -16.97
C SER A 154 -15.15 -0.07 -18.22
N CYS A 155 -16.09 0.88 -18.31
CA CYS A 155 -16.98 1.05 -19.45
C CYS A 155 -16.25 1.27 -20.78
N THR A 156 -15.25 2.17 -20.82
CA THR A 156 -14.49 2.41 -22.07
C THR A 156 -13.59 1.24 -22.47
N SER A 157 -13.07 0.48 -21.50
CA SER A 157 -12.33 -0.76 -21.80
C SER A 157 -13.26 -1.84 -22.36
N CYS A 158 -14.47 -1.99 -21.79
CA CYS A 158 -15.50 -2.90 -22.27
C CYS A 158 -15.99 -2.52 -23.66
N THR A 159 -16.23 -1.23 -23.95
CA THR A 159 -16.61 -0.78 -25.30
C THR A 159 -15.50 -1.07 -26.32
N GLY A 160 -14.24 -0.86 -25.95
CA GLY A 160 -13.09 -1.20 -26.80
C GLY A 160 -13.00 -2.70 -27.07
N LEU A 161 -13.21 -3.54 -26.05
CA LEU A 161 -13.22 -4.99 -26.17
C LEU A 161 -14.39 -5.48 -27.03
N VAL A 162 -15.59 -4.94 -26.83
CA VAL A 162 -16.80 -5.28 -27.60
C VAL A 162 -16.66 -4.89 -29.06
N LEU A 163 -16.12 -3.70 -29.36
CA LEU A 163 -15.86 -3.27 -30.74
C LEU A 163 -14.82 -4.17 -31.41
N LEU A 164 -13.77 -4.56 -30.69
CA LEU A 164 -12.77 -5.51 -31.18
C LEU A 164 -13.42 -6.88 -31.47
N LEU A 165 -14.23 -7.40 -30.54
CA LEU A 165 -14.97 -8.65 -30.69
C LEU A 165 -15.93 -8.61 -31.88
N MET A 166 -16.68 -7.53 -32.05
CA MET A 166 -17.57 -7.32 -33.21
C MET A 166 -16.80 -7.35 -34.53
N VAL A 167 -15.62 -6.72 -34.58
CA VAL A 167 -14.74 -6.77 -35.76
C VAL A 167 -14.27 -8.20 -36.05
N TRP A 168 -13.88 -8.96 -35.02
CA TRP A 168 -13.45 -10.35 -35.14
C TRP A 168 -14.56 -11.29 -35.57
N VAL A 169 -15.75 -11.16 -34.98
CA VAL A 169 -16.95 -11.92 -35.35
C VAL A 169 -17.34 -11.60 -36.78
N GLY A 170 -17.33 -10.31 -37.17
CA GLY A 170 -17.59 -9.89 -38.55
C GLY A 170 -16.60 -10.51 -39.54
N ALA A 171 -15.31 -10.49 -39.23
CA ALA A 171 -14.28 -11.13 -40.06
C ALA A 171 -14.48 -12.65 -40.15
N GLY A 172 -14.81 -13.33 -39.04
CA GLY A 172 -15.08 -14.77 -39.01
C GLY A 172 -16.31 -15.16 -39.83
N ILE A 173 -17.39 -14.37 -39.75
CA ILE A 173 -18.59 -14.59 -40.56
C ILE A 173 -18.28 -14.45 -42.06
N VAL A 174 -17.48 -13.46 -42.46
CA VAL A 174 -17.08 -13.28 -43.86
C VAL A 174 -16.25 -14.47 -44.35
N VAL A 175 -15.35 -15.00 -43.52
CA VAL A 175 -14.56 -16.22 -43.85
C VAL A 175 -15.44 -17.46 -43.95
N LEU A 176 -16.42 -17.62 -43.06
CA LEU A 176 -17.33 -18.77 -43.05
C LEU A 176 -18.38 -18.73 -44.18
N ALA A 177 -18.83 -17.52 -44.56
CA ALA A 177 -19.81 -17.31 -45.61
C ALA A 177 -19.21 -17.31 -47.03
N ALA A 178 -17.90 -17.09 -47.16
CA ALA A 178 -17.19 -17.20 -48.43
C ALA A 178 -17.03 -18.68 -48.80
N HIS A 179 -18.05 -19.26 -49.46
CA HIS A 179 -18.04 -20.66 -49.86
C HIS A 179 -17.28 -20.89 -51.19
N HIS A 180 -16.06 -20.35 -51.34
CA HIS A 180 -15.27 -20.46 -52.59
C HIS A 180 -13.76 -20.58 -52.34
N GLN A 181 -13.25 -21.80 -52.55
CA GLN A 181 -11.83 -22.20 -52.46
C GLN A 181 -10.91 -21.34 -53.34
N GLY A 182 -10.21 -20.37 -52.76
CA GLY A 182 -9.33 -19.48 -53.51
C GLY A 182 -8.11 -18.97 -52.72
N VAL A 183 -7.06 -18.54 -53.44
CA VAL A 183 -5.81 -17.97 -52.87
C VAL A 183 -6.07 -16.78 -51.93
N LEU A 184 -7.19 -16.09 -52.11
CA LEU A 184 -7.64 -15.00 -51.25
C LEU A 184 -8.02 -15.45 -49.82
N GLU A 185 -8.53 -16.67 -49.63
CA GLU A 185 -8.84 -17.22 -48.30
C GLU A 185 -7.58 -17.57 -47.50
N TRP A 186 -6.52 -18.03 -48.18
CA TRP A 186 -5.21 -18.20 -47.57
C TRP A 186 -4.63 -16.87 -47.10
N GLY A 187 -4.83 -15.81 -47.89
CA GLY A 187 -4.49 -14.45 -47.46
C GLY A 187 -5.27 -14.03 -46.21
N ALA A 188 -6.59 -14.23 -46.20
CA ALA A 188 -7.44 -13.88 -45.06
C ALA A 188 -7.07 -14.64 -43.79
N THR A 189 -6.85 -15.95 -43.88
CA THR A 189 -6.43 -16.79 -42.73
C THR A 189 -5.05 -16.41 -42.20
N VAL A 190 -4.08 -16.12 -43.07
CA VAL A 190 -2.74 -15.65 -42.65
C VAL A 190 -2.82 -14.28 -41.98
N VAL A 191 -3.61 -13.34 -42.52
CA VAL A 191 -3.83 -12.03 -41.90
C VAL A 191 -4.51 -12.18 -40.55
N THR A 192 -5.50 -13.06 -40.45
CA THR A 192 -6.22 -13.35 -39.20
C THR A 192 -5.28 -13.98 -38.16
N ALA A 193 -4.45 -14.94 -38.55
CA ALA A 193 -3.44 -15.54 -37.68
C ALA A 193 -2.39 -14.51 -37.21
N LEU A 194 -1.95 -13.61 -38.09
CA LEU A 194 -1.05 -12.50 -37.74
C LEU A 194 -1.69 -11.52 -36.77
N CYS A 195 -2.98 -11.20 -36.94
CA CYS A 195 -3.73 -10.35 -36.02
C CYS A 195 -3.91 -11.01 -34.65
N LEU A 196 -4.18 -12.33 -34.59
CA LEU A 196 -4.21 -13.09 -33.33
C LEU A 196 -2.84 -13.11 -32.65
N ALA A 197 -1.76 -13.34 -33.40
CA ALA A 197 -0.40 -13.31 -32.87
C ALA A 197 -0.03 -11.92 -32.35
N ALA A 198 -0.48 -10.85 -33.02
CA ALA A 198 -0.31 -9.48 -32.56
C ALA A 198 -1.12 -9.19 -31.28
N LEU A 199 -2.36 -9.68 -31.18
CA LEU A 199 -3.18 -9.64 -29.96
C LEU A 199 -2.52 -10.35 -28.79
N TRP A 200 -2.07 -11.58 -29.01
CA TRP A 200 -1.39 -12.34 -27.97
C TRP A 200 -0.11 -11.67 -27.48
N ARG A 201 0.71 -11.14 -28.41
CA ARG A 201 1.91 -10.36 -28.03
C ARG A 201 1.57 -9.06 -27.34
N ALA A 202 0.53 -8.36 -27.75
CA ALA A 202 0.13 -7.11 -27.13
C ALA A 202 -0.45 -7.34 -25.74
N GLU A 203 -1.16 -8.44 -25.51
CA GLU A 203 -1.59 -8.87 -24.18
C GLU A 203 -0.38 -9.22 -23.30
N ALA A 204 0.60 -9.96 -23.82
CA ALA A 204 1.84 -10.25 -23.08
C ALA A 204 2.64 -8.97 -22.74
N VAL A 205 2.69 -8.00 -23.66
CA VAL A 205 3.33 -6.70 -23.43
C VAL A 205 2.51 -5.85 -22.45
N ALA A 206 1.18 -5.82 -22.59
CA ALA A 206 0.30 -5.09 -21.69
C ALA A 206 0.30 -5.70 -20.29
N LYS A 207 0.41 -7.02 -20.17
CA LYS A 207 0.62 -7.76 -18.91
C LYS A 207 1.99 -7.44 -18.34
N GLY A 208 3.06 -7.51 -19.13
CA GLY A 208 4.41 -7.13 -18.67
C GLY A 208 4.54 -5.65 -18.27
N ILE A 209 3.75 -4.75 -18.87
CA ILE A 209 3.63 -3.35 -18.44
C ILE A 209 2.78 -3.27 -17.18
N ARG A 210 1.64 -3.98 -17.10
CA ARG A 210 0.81 -4.07 -15.89
C ARG A 210 1.64 -4.60 -14.74
N ASP A 211 2.31 -5.73 -14.85
CA ASP A 211 3.14 -6.31 -13.81
C ASP A 211 4.24 -5.34 -13.35
N ARG A 212 4.82 -4.54 -14.27
CA ARG A 212 5.79 -3.49 -13.95
C ARG A 212 5.20 -2.21 -13.36
N THR A 213 3.91 -1.94 -13.57
CA THR A 213 3.23 -0.70 -13.13
C THR A 213 2.18 -0.91 -12.05
N ALA A 214 1.76 -2.16 -11.82
CA ALA A 214 0.78 -2.60 -10.85
C ALA A 214 1.44 -3.04 -9.53
N GLY A 215 2.76 -3.27 -9.55
CA GLY A 215 3.51 -3.71 -8.39
C GLY A 215 4.32 -2.59 -7.76
N LYS A 216 3.77 -2.02 -6.68
CA LYS A 216 4.47 -1.30 -5.60
C LYS A 216 4.89 0.14 -5.92
N ASN A 217 4.37 1.06 -5.10
CA ASN A 217 4.91 2.41 -5.00
C ASN A 217 6.43 2.29 -4.73
N PRO A 218 7.31 2.90 -5.54
CA PRO A 218 8.76 2.77 -5.34
C PRO A 218 9.20 3.26 -3.95
N LEU A 219 8.47 4.22 -3.37
CA LEU A 219 8.66 4.65 -1.99
C LEU A 219 8.33 3.50 -1.02
N ASP A 220 7.15 2.88 -1.16
CA ASP A 220 6.74 1.74 -0.31
C ASP A 220 7.71 0.56 -0.42
N GLN A 221 8.22 0.25 -1.62
CA GLN A 221 9.27 -0.77 -1.75
C GLN A 221 10.54 -0.39 -0.97
N ARG A 222 11.03 0.85 -1.14
CA ARG A 222 12.21 1.33 -0.42
C ARG A 222 12.01 1.34 1.10
N LEU A 223 10.84 1.74 1.57
CA LEU A 223 10.49 1.73 2.99
C LEU A 223 10.51 0.32 3.59
N ARG A 224 10.01 -0.68 2.85
CA ARG A 224 10.02 -2.09 3.31
C ARG A 224 11.44 -2.66 3.42
N GLU A 225 12.34 -2.24 2.53
CA GLU A 225 13.73 -2.68 2.52
C GLU A 225 14.58 -1.99 3.60
N GLN A 226 14.13 -0.82 4.10
CA GLN A 226 14.83 -0.07 5.13
C GLN A 226 14.34 -0.42 6.54
N THR A 227 15.29 -0.78 7.41
CA THR A 227 15.09 -0.93 8.85
C THR A 227 15.90 0.13 9.57
N HIS A 228 15.35 0.70 10.65
CA HIS A 228 16.07 1.70 11.43
C HIS A 228 17.39 1.10 11.98
N PRO A 229 18.53 1.79 11.88
CA PRO A 229 19.82 1.24 12.31
C PRO A 229 19.83 0.82 13.78
N ALA A 230 19.20 1.61 14.66
CA ALA A 230 19.08 1.24 16.07
C ALA A 230 18.25 -0.05 16.28
N GLN A 231 17.17 -0.24 15.53
CA GLN A 231 16.36 -1.47 15.62
C GLN A 231 17.11 -2.68 15.08
N ALA A 232 17.90 -2.50 14.02
CA ALA A 232 18.73 -3.56 13.44
C ALA A 232 19.90 -3.97 14.36
N ALA A 233 20.34 -3.08 15.25
CA ALA A 233 21.44 -3.33 16.19
C ALA A 233 20.98 -4.03 17.49
N LEU A 234 19.68 -4.08 17.77
CA LEU A 234 19.15 -4.79 18.94
C LEU A 234 19.29 -6.30 18.81
N ASP A 235 19.54 -6.97 19.93
CA ASP A 235 19.40 -8.42 19.99
C ASP A 235 17.91 -8.85 20.01
N GLY A 236 17.67 -10.16 19.83
CA GLY A 236 16.31 -10.69 19.73
C GLY A 236 15.50 -10.55 21.01
N GLU A 237 16.15 -10.54 22.18
CA GLU A 237 15.47 -10.45 23.48
C GLU A 237 15.12 -8.99 23.80
N GLN A 238 16.04 -8.06 23.58
CA GLN A 238 15.81 -6.61 23.66
C GLN A 238 14.66 -6.20 22.73
N ARG A 239 14.67 -6.68 21.48
CA ARG A 239 13.60 -6.42 20.52
C ARG A 239 12.26 -6.95 21.01
N ARG A 240 12.22 -8.16 21.58
CA ARG A 240 11.00 -8.76 22.13
C ARG A 240 10.43 -7.92 23.28
N ARG A 241 11.28 -7.46 24.21
CA ARG A 241 10.87 -6.61 25.34
C ARG A 241 10.32 -5.26 24.89
N LEU A 242 10.95 -4.63 23.90
CA LEU A 242 10.44 -3.39 23.31
C LEU A 242 9.07 -3.58 22.66
N LEU A 243 8.88 -4.65 21.89
CA LEU A 243 7.57 -4.95 21.28
C LEU A 243 6.51 -5.25 22.34
N LEU A 244 6.89 -5.93 23.44
CA LEU A 244 5.99 -6.15 24.57
C LEU A 244 5.57 -4.82 25.21
N SER A 245 6.53 -3.93 25.48
CA SER A 245 6.27 -2.60 26.03
C SER A 245 5.42 -1.72 25.10
N LYS A 246 5.63 -1.82 23.78
CA LYS A 246 4.84 -1.12 22.76
C LYS A 246 3.40 -1.62 22.71
N GLY A 247 3.19 -2.93 22.89
CA GLY A 247 1.87 -3.55 22.91
C GLY A 247 1.08 -3.26 24.19
N ASP A 248 1.76 -3.01 25.31
CA ASP A 248 1.12 -2.69 26.58
C ASP A 248 0.75 -1.21 26.65
N ARG A 249 -0.55 -0.91 26.81
CA ARG A 249 -1.08 0.47 26.85
C ARG A 249 -1.74 0.81 28.18
N THR A 250 -1.87 -0.16 29.08
CA THR A 250 -2.78 -0.05 30.22
C THR A 250 -2.16 -0.41 31.54
N ARG A 251 -1.17 -1.32 31.56
CA ARG A 251 -0.58 -1.83 32.81
C ARG A 251 0.39 -0.85 33.45
N TRP A 252 1.24 -0.23 32.63
CA TRP A 252 2.32 0.64 33.09
C TRP A 252 2.03 2.09 32.68
N ARG A 253 1.29 2.82 33.53
CA ARG A 253 0.83 4.19 33.27
C ARG A 253 1.65 5.27 33.99
N GLY A 254 2.77 4.91 34.63
CA GLY A 254 3.54 5.89 35.40
C GLY A 254 2.71 6.51 36.53
N LEU A 255 2.90 7.82 36.73
CA LEU A 255 2.20 8.59 37.77
C LEU A 255 0.69 8.72 37.52
N ASP A 256 0.20 8.38 36.33
CA ASP A 256 -1.22 8.49 35.94
C ASP A 256 -2.04 7.23 36.29
N GLY A 257 -1.42 6.23 36.93
CA GLY A 257 -2.08 4.98 37.35
C GLY A 257 -3.01 5.08 38.57
N GLY A 258 -3.35 6.29 39.02
CA GLY A 258 -4.02 6.53 40.31
C GLY A 258 -5.53 6.77 40.26
N VAL A 259 -6.18 6.69 39.10
CA VAL A 259 -7.64 6.78 39.01
C VAL A 259 -8.15 5.42 38.57
N ASP A 260 -8.56 4.62 39.55
CA ASP A 260 -9.59 3.60 39.34
C ASP A 260 -10.86 4.38 38.95
N GLU A 261 -10.95 4.76 37.67
CA GLU A 261 -12.26 5.01 37.07
C GLU A 261 -12.92 3.64 37.07
N ASP A 262 -13.86 3.48 37.99
CA ASP A 262 -14.75 2.33 38.11
C ASP A 262 -15.01 1.72 36.72
N ASP A 263 -14.84 0.41 36.64
CA ASP A 263 -15.27 -0.46 35.54
C ASP A 263 -16.77 -0.24 35.24
N GLU A 264 -17.14 0.89 34.65
CA GLU A 264 -18.19 0.87 33.65
C GLU A 264 -17.50 0.41 32.38
N PRO A 265 -17.76 -0.81 31.89
CA PRO A 265 -17.49 -1.10 30.51
C PRO A 265 -18.31 -0.07 29.76
N ASP A 266 -17.65 0.99 29.30
CA ASP A 266 -18.13 1.90 28.31
C ASP A 266 -18.53 1.02 27.14
N GLU A 267 -19.82 0.67 27.19
CA GLU A 267 -20.73 0.50 26.09
C GLU A 267 -20.18 1.39 24.99
N TRP A 268 -19.35 0.76 24.16
CA TRP A 268 -18.67 1.37 23.04
C TRP A 268 -19.78 1.91 22.15
N GLY A 269 -20.16 3.16 22.43
CA GLY A 269 -21.06 3.95 21.64
C GLY A 269 -20.37 4.12 20.31
N GLY A 270 -20.69 3.21 19.40
CA GLY A 270 -20.39 3.23 17.98
C GLY A 270 -19.20 4.10 17.61
N LEU A 271 -18.00 3.74 18.08
CA LEU A 271 -16.83 4.02 17.26
C LEU A 271 -16.89 2.98 16.16
N ASP A 272 -17.51 3.40 15.08
CA ASP A 272 -17.48 2.73 13.80
C ASP A 272 -16.05 2.23 13.60
N LEU A 273 -15.86 0.91 13.50
CA LEU A 273 -14.57 0.34 13.09
C LEU A 273 -14.16 0.81 11.67
N GLU A 274 -15.02 1.60 11.03
CA GLU A 274 -14.83 2.30 9.77
C GLU A 274 -14.36 3.76 9.89
N GLU A 275 -14.24 4.34 11.10
CA GLU A 275 -13.57 5.64 11.30
C GLU A 275 -12.04 5.45 11.35
N HIS A 276 -11.58 4.93 10.22
CA HIS A 276 -10.32 5.18 9.53
C HIS A 276 -9.39 6.16 10.26
N TRP A 277 -8.26 5.64 10.74
CA TRP A 277 -7.04 6.42 10.97
C TRP A 277 -6.61 7.10 9.66
N ASP A 278 -7.24 8.24 9.35
CA ASP A 278 -7.09 9.00 8.11
C ASP A 278 -5.91 9.98 8.18
N LEU A 279 -4.75 9.53 8.69
CA LEU A 279 -3.48 10.24 8.58
C LEU A 279 -2.30 9.25 8.50
N GLY A 280 -2.25 8.57 7.33
CA GLY A 280 -1.19 7.68 6.85
C GLY A 280 -1.53 6.21 7.09
N PRO A 281 -1.74 5.36 6.05
CA PRO A 281 -1.02 5.24 4.76
C PRO A 281 -1.92 5.46 3.52
N ASP A 282 -3.09 6.09 3.68
CA ASP A 282 -4.07 6.23 2.59
C ASP A 282 -3.78 7.36 1.59
N ALA A 283 -2.84 8.26 1.89
CA ALA A 283 -2.24 9.12 0.86
C ALA A 283 -1.45 8.31 -0.21
N TYR A 284 -1.14 7.03 0.07
CA TYR A 284 -0.40 6.14 -0.81
C TYR A 284 -1.00 4.74 -0.95
N ARG A 285 -2.31 4.55 -0.65
CA ARG A 285 -3.03 3.31 -1.02
C ARG A 285 -3.17 3.22 -2.53
N TYR A 286 -2.17 2.61 -3.17
CA TYR A 286 -2.30 2.00 -4.48
C TYR A 286 -2.60 0.52 -4.28
N VAL A 287 -3.88 0.17 -4.09
CA VAL A 287 -4.34 -1.19 -4.32
C VAL A 287 -4.98 -1.25 -5.70
N ALA A 288 -4.46 -2.18 -6.49
CA ALA A 288 -4.96 -2.55 -7.79
C ALA A 288 -6.41 -3.04 -7.67
N ALA A 289 -7.37 -2.15 -7.97
CA ALA A 289 -8.72 -2.57 -8.32
C ALA A 289 -8.67 -3.24 -9.70
N ALA A 290 -8.33 -4.53 -9.72
CA ALA A 290 -8.51 -5.42 -10.87
C ALA A 290 -8.73 -6.89 -10.45
N ASP A 291 -9.22 -7.14 -9.24
CA ASP A 291 -9.66 -8.48 -8.82
C ASP A 291 -10.85 -8.37 -7.85
N GLU A 292 -12.02 -8.05 -8.40
CA GLU A 292 -13.32 -8.41 -7.79
C GLU A 292 -14.28 -8.82 -8.90
N THR A 293 -13.96 -9.91 -9.60
CA THR A 293 -14.96 -10.77 -10.27
C THR A 293 -14.52 -12.22 -10.16
N ALA A 294 -14.45 -12.73 -8.94
CA ALA A 294 -14.34 -14.16 -8.70
C ALA A 294 -14.90 -14.58 -7.34
N GLU A 295 -16.13 -14.18 -7.00
CA GLU A 295 -16.99 -15.01 -6.13
C GLU A 295 -18.41 -14.44 -6.05
N ALA A 296 -19.27 -14.86 -6.99
CA ALA A 296 -20.69 -15.04 -6.72
C ALA A 296 -21.30 -15.94 -7.81
N ALA A 297 -22.05 -16.94 -7.32
CA ALA A 297 -22.95 -17.85 -8.04
C ALA A 297 -22.34 -19.20 -8.48
N ASP A 298 -22.37 -20.16 -7.55
CA ASP A 298 -23.09 -21.40 -7.84
C ASP A 298 -23.74 -21.95 -6.55
N GLU A 299 -24.94 -21.47 -6.26
CA GLU A 299 -25.90 -22.21 -5.46
C GLU A 299 -27.15 -22.43 -6.33
N PRO A 300 -27.60 -23.69 -6.50
CA PRO A 300 -29.00 -23.88 -6.78
C PRO A 300 -29.65 -24.92 -5.85
N LEU A 301 -30.66 -24.42 -5.12
CA LEU A 301 -32.00 -25.01 -4.98
C LEU A 301 -32.14 -26.35 -4.22
N SER A 302 -32.52 -26.26 -2.94
CA SER A 302 -33.53 -27.17 -2.34
C SER A 302 -34.92 -26.81 -2.90
N PRO A 303 -35.88 -27.74 -3.10
CA PRO A 303 -36.69 -28.35 -2.01
C PRO A 303 -37.31 -29.74 -2.38
N PRO A 304 -38.35 -30.31 -1.73
CA PRO A 304 -38.95 -30.13 -0.40
C PRO A 304 -38.96 -31.43 0.46
N GLY A 305 -39.30 -31.30 1.74
CA GLY A 305 -39.39 -32.42 2.69
C GLY A 305 -40.64 -33.31 2.57
N ILE A 306 -40.54 -34.51 3.15
CA ILE A 306 -41.66 -35.32 3.63
C ILE A 306 -41.28 -35.90 5.02
N PRO A 307 -42.18 -35.84 6.03
CA PRO A 307 -41.86 -36.21 7.41
C PRO A 307 -42.33 -37.63 7.83
N HIS A 308 -41.75 -38.08 8.95
CA HIS A 308 -42.23 -39.06 9.97
C HIS A 308 -42.20 -40.58 9.65
N PRO A 309 -42.30 -41.50 10.67
CA PRO A 309 -42.07 -41.40 12.13
C PRO A 309 -41.25 -42.58 12.72
N ARG A 310 -40.94 -42.48 14.02
CA ARG A 310 -41.11 -43.59 14.97
C ARG A 310 -42.06 -43.12 16.05
#